data_AF-A0A6J8AKE8-F1
#
_entry.id   AF-A0A6J8AKE8-F1
#
_cell.length_a   1.000
_cell.length_b   1.000
_cell.length_c   1.000
_cell.angle_alpha   90.00
_cell.angle_beta   90.00
_cell.angle_gamma   90.00
#
_symmetry.space_group_name_H-M   'P 1'
#
loop_
_entity.id
_entity.type
_entity.pdbx_description
1 polymer ?
#
loop_
_entity_poly.entity_id
_entity_poly.type
_entity_poly.pdbx_seq_one_letter_code
_entity_poly.pdbx_strand_id
1 'polypeptide(L)'
;MASRLTQEEENYVRMSLLLRGISPRAARALFDHVLDSKTFDITLMITLLRNLTNLIPPYGGYDLLPSLNETTPTSDLARIKYYRNILAHLDDGKIDNTMFITAIGRLGGQPMKQECDNVKTKILDQTNQEIMLDIKRSNDEIKELKQSVESLKIANADFTMEVEKLKDTVP
;
A
#
# COMPACT_ATOMS: atom_id res chain seq x y z
N MET A 1 38.04 1.45 18.97
CA MET A 1 37.24 1.79 20.16
C MET A 1 35.84 2.13 19.66
N ALA A 2 34.84 1.29 19.92
CA ALA A 2 33.48 1.59 19.46
C ALA A 2 32.90 2.72 20.32
N SER A 3 32.44 3.80 19.69
CA SER A 3 31.77 4.89 20.40
C SER A 3 30.51 4.38 21.09
N ARG A 4 30.35 4.70 22.37
CA ARG A 4 29.16 4.34 23.14
C ARG A 4 27.97 5.15 22.62
N LEU A 5 26.84 4.48 22.39
CA LEU A 5 25.59 5.14 21.99
C LEU A 5 25.14 6.12 23.06
N THR A 6 24.49 7.19 22.63
CA THR A 6 23.76 8.10 23.52
C THR A 6 22.54 7.40 24.12
N GLN A 7 22.02 7.91 25.24
CA GLN A 7 20.80 7.34 25.86
C GLN A 7 19.60 7.35 24.91
N GLU A 8 19.53 8.36 24.05
CA GLU A 8 18.51 8.50 23.02
C GLU A 8 18.64 7.42 21.94
N GLU A 9 19.85 7.18 21.45
CA GLU A 9 20.14 6.10 20.50
C GLU A 9 19.87 4.72 21.11
N GLU A 10 20.21 4.51 22.39
CA GLU A 10 19.85 3.29 23.10
C GLU A 10 18.33 3.11 23.20
N ASN A 11 17.58 4.20 23.41
CA ASN A 11 16.12 4.16 23.45
C ASN A 11 15.54 3.79 22.07
N TYR A 12 16.08 4.32 20.97
CA TYR A 12 15.66 3.94 19.62
C TYR A 12 15.95 2.47 19.31
N VAL A 13 17.12 1.97 19.73
CA VAL A 13 17.46 0.55 19.58
C VAL A 13 16.50 -0.32 20.40
N ARG A 14 16.24 0.01 21.67
CA ARG A 14 15.27 -0.70 22.51
C ARG A 14 13.87 -0.70 21.90
N MET A 15 13.42 0.44 21.38
CA MET A 15 12.12 0.54 20.70
C MET A 15 12.06 -0.28 19.42
N SER A 16 13.12 -0.32 18.61
CA SER A 16 13.17 -1.18 17.41
C SER A 16 13.10 -2.67 17.76
N LEU A 17 13.64 -3.06 18.91
CA LEU A 17 13.57 -4.44 19.42
C LEU A 17 12.18 -4.79 19.94
N LEU A 18 11.49 -3.84 20.58
CA LEU A 18 10.10 -3.98 21.04
C LEU A 18 9.11 -4.03 19.86
N LEU A 19 9.32 -3.19 18.86
CA LEU A 19 8.46 -3.03 17.69
C LEU A 19 8.96 -3.94 16.55
N ARG A 20 8.89 -5.26 16.76
CA ARG A 20 9.36 -6.29 15.81
C ARG A 20 9.09 -5.88 14.35
N GLY A 21 10.14 -5.73 13.55
CA GLY A 21 10.04 -5.41 12.14
C GLY A 21 10.26 -3.94 11.76
N ILE A 22 10.66 -3.07 12.69
CA ILE A 22 11.10 -1.69 12.35
C ILE A 22 12.60 -1.52 12.61
N SER A 23 13.28 -0.75 11.77
CA SER A 23 14.69 -0.42 11.99
C SER A 23 14.83 0.67 13.08
N PRO A 24 15.97 0.75 13.79
CA PRO A 24 16.27 1.87 14.70
C PRO A 24 16.13 3.24 14.02
N ARG A 25 16.44 3.33 12.73
CA ARG A 25 16.30 4.56 11.94
C ARG A 25 14.83 4.96 11.75
N ALA A 26 13.94 3.99 11.52
CA ALA A 26 12.50 4.23 11.48
C ALA A 26 11.94 4.57 12.87
N ALA A 27 12.46 3.94 13.93
CA ALA A 27 12.12 4.25 15.31
C ALA A 27 12.51 5.69 15.70
N ARG A 28 13.60 6.23 15.15
CA ARG A 28 14.01 7.62 15.35
C ARG A 28 13.10 8.64 14.66
N ALA A 29 12.70 8.35 13.41
CA ALA A 29 11.81 9.22 12.64
C ALA A 29 10.44 9.45 13.30
N LEU A 30 10.01 8.55 14.20
CA LEU A 30 8.80 8.67 15.01
C LEU A 30 8.81 9.83 16.01
N PHE A 31 9.98 10.23 16.50
CA PHE A 31 10.12 11.19 17.59
C PHE A 31 10.78 12.50 17.16
N ASP A 32 11.55 12.48 16.06
CA ASP A 32 12.23 13.67 15.54
C ASP A 32 11.28 14.64 14.80
N HIS A 33 10.06 14.22 14.44
CA HIS A 33 9.10 15.02 13.68
C HIS A 33 7.68 14.94 14.23
N VAL A 34 6.94 16.05 14.12
CA VAL A 34 5.48 16.04 14.28
C VAL A 34 4.91 15.26 13.11
N LEU A 35 4.39 14.08 13.41
CA LEU A 35 3.82 13.19 12.41
C LEU A 35 2.54 13.81 11.86
N ASP A 36 2.55 14.18 10.58
CA ASP A 36 1.35 14.53 9.84
C ASP A 36 0.94 13.39 8.91
N SER A 37 -0.29 13.41 8.39
CA SER A 37 -0.79 12.35 7.53
C SER A 37 -0.01 12.21 6.20
N LYS A 38 0.83 13.19 5.84
CA LYS A 38 1.66 13.16 4.62
C LYS A 38 3.01 12.49 4.86
N THR A 39 3.52 12.58 6.09
CA THR A 39 4.85 12.11 6.50
C THR A 39 4.81 10.82 7.29
N PHE A 40 3.65 10.45 7.83
CA PHE A 40 3.50 9.27 8.67
C PHE A 40 3.32 7.98 7.86
N ASP A 41 4.26 7.06 7.98
CA ASP A 41 4.19 5.74 7.37
C ASP A 41 3.05 4.91 8.01
N ILE A 42 2.02 4.60 7.24
CA ILE A 42 0.87 3.80 7.67
C ILE A 42 1.24 2.36 8.08
N THR A 43 2.30 1.78 7.51
CA THR A 43 2.84 0.48 7.96
C THR A 43 3.45 0.61 9.36
N LEU A 44 4.13 1.72 9.62
CA LEU A 44 4.65 2.06 10.94
C LEU A 44 3.50 2.32 11.93
N MET A 45 2.44 3.05 11.52
CA MET A 45 1.23 3.25 12.32
C MET A 45 0.64 1.93 12.79
N ILE A 46 0.38 1.01 11.86
CA ILE A 46 -0.22 -0.28 12.20
C ILE A 46 0.73 -1.10 13.08
N THR A 47 2.04 -1.03 12.85
CA THR A 47 3.04 -1.73 13.67
C THR A 47 3.06 -1.20 15.10
N LEU A 48 2.95 0.11 15.31
CA LEU A 48 2.84 0.72 16.64
C LEU A 48 1.54 0.34 17.33
N LEU A 49 0.43 0.44 16.62
CA LEU A 49 -0.90 0.10 17.14
C LEU A 49 -1.03 -1.38 17.50
N ARG A 50 -0.20 -2.29 16.98
CA ARG A 50 -0.16 -3.70 17.41
C ARG A 50 0.73 -3.91 18.63
N ASN A 51 1.90 -3.28 18.64
CA ASN A 51 2.95 -3.60 19.59
C ASN A 51 2.92 -2.74 20.87
N LEU A 52 2.35 -1.54 20.84
CA LEU A 52 2.34 -0.62 21.99
C LEU A 52 1.06 -0.68 22.82
N THR A 53 -0.01 -1.25 22.28
CA THR A 53 -1.36 -1.14 22.85
C THR A 53 -1.82 -2.41 23.57
N ASN A 54 -0.96 -3.44 23.70
CA ASN A 54 -1.32 -4.76 24.24
C ASN A 54 -2.61 -5.35 23.63
N LEU A 55 -2.95 -4.94 22.40
CA LEU A 55 -4.17 -5.36 21.74
C LEU A 55 -4.07 -6.85 21.38
N ILE A 56 -5.09 -7.60 21.77
CA ILE A 56 -5.18 -9.01 21.43
C ILE A 56 -5.47 -9.12 19.93
N PRO A 57 -4.64 -9.83 19.15
CA PRO A 57 -4.86 -9.97 17.71
C PRO A 57 -6.23 -10.62 17.44
N PRO A 58 -6.91 -10.26 16.34
CA PRO A 58 -8.11 -10.96 15.91
C PRO A 58 -7.79 -12.43 15.58
N TYR A 59 -8.82 -13.26 15.41
CA TYR A 59 -8.65 -14.72 15.28
C TYR A 59 -7.67 -15.14 14.17
N GLY A 60 -7.74 -14.46 13.01
CA GLY A 60 -6.81 -14.68 11.87
C GLY A 60 -5.51 -13.88 11.94
N GLY A 61 -5.25 -13.15 13.02
CA GLY A 61 -4.16 -12.18 13.11
C GLY A 61 -4.39 -10.93 12.24
N TYR A 62 -3.44 -10.00 12.29
CA TYR A 62 -3.60 -8.68 11.66
C TYR A 62 -3.27 -8.64 10.15
N ASP A 63 -2.85 -9.75 9.57
CA ASP A 63 -2.44 -9.83 8.16
C ASP A 63 -3.49 -10.51 7.28
N LEU A 64 -4.55 -11.05 7.88
CA LEU A 64 -5.72 -11.59 7.18
C LEU A 64 -6.90 -10.62 7.31
N LEU A 65 -7.78 -10.62 6.30
CA LEU A 65 -9.06 -9.90 6.36
C LEU A 65 -9.97 -10.58 7.38
N PRO A 66 -10.41 -9.88 8.45
CA PRO A 66 -11.34 -10.47 9.41
C PRO A 66 -12.74 -10.61 8.81
N SER A 67 -13.47 -11.62 9.27
CA SER A 67 -14.84 -11.89 8.86
C SER A 67 -15.78 -10.71 9.15
N LEU A 68 -16.92 -10.64 8.45
CA LEU A 68 -17.86 -9.50 8.58
C LEU A 68 -18.42 -9.34 10.00
N ASN A 69 -18.48 -10.44 10.78
CA ASN A 69 -18.99 -10.45 12.14
C ASN A 69 -17.93 -9.98 13.17
N GLU A 70 -16.65 -9.95 12.78
CA GLU A 70 -15.56 -9.49 13.62
C GLU A 70 -15.49 -7.96 13.61
N THR A 71 -16.09 -7.38 14.64
CA THR A 71 -16.35 -5.94 14.80
C THR A 71 -15.58 -5.27 15.93
N THR A 72 -14.62 -6.00 16.50
CA THR A 72 -13.75 -5.49 17.57
C THR A 72 -12.77 -4.45 17.02
N PRO A 73 -12.21 -3.56 17.88
CA PRO A 73 -11.19 -2.60 17.46
C PRO A 73 -9.97 -3.26 16.77
N THR A 74 -9.57 -4.44 17.20
CA THR A 74 -8.41 -5.15 16.64
C THR A 74 -8.73 -5.77 15.28
N SER A 75 -9.96 -6.25 15.11
CA SER A 75 -10.51 -6.65 13.82
C SER A 75 -10.61 -5.47 12.85
N ASP A 76 -11.03 -4.30 13.32
CA ASP A 76 -11.09 -3.10 12.48
C ASP A 76 -9.72 -2.60 12.06
N LEU A 77 -8.74 -2.68 12.95
CA LEU A 77 -7.36 -2.35 12.61
C LEU A 77 -6.80 -3.27 11.52
N ALA A 78 -7.04 -4.58 11.64
CA ALA A 78 -6.67 -5.56 10.62
C ALA A 78 -7.38 -5.30 9.28
N ARG A 79 -8.67 -4.95 9.33
CA ARG A 79 -9.48 -4.62 8.15
C ARG A 79 -9.00 -3.36 7.44
N ILE A 80 -8.68 -2.30 8.19
CA ILE A 80 -8.12 -1.05 7.63
C ILE A 80 -6.78 -1.33 6.95
N LYS A 81 -5.88 -2.08 7.61
CA LYS A 81 -4.61 -2.46 6.98
C LYS A 81 -4.83 -3.26 5.69
N TYR A 82 -5.72 -4.25 5.72
CA TYR A 82 -5.99 -5.10 4.57
C TYR A 82 -6.46 -4.28 3.36
N TYR A 83 -7.49 -3.43 3.53
CA TYR A 83 -7.99 -2.61 2.43
C TYR A 83 -7.01 -1.55 1.96
N ARG A 84 -6.21 -0.96 2.86
CA ARG A 84 -5.12 -0.06 2.46
C ARG A 84 -4.10 -0.78 1.58
N ASN A 85 -3.68 -1.98 1.96
CA ASN A 85 -2.72 -2.75 1.17
C ASN A 85 -3.29 -3.08 -0.22
N ILE A 86 -4.59 -3.40 -0.31
CA ILE A 86 -5.24 -3.59 -1.62
C ILE A 86 -5.28 -2.28 -2.41
N LEU A 87 -5.71 -1.17 -1.79
CA LEU A 87 -5.76 0.16 -2.44
C LEU A 87 -4.42 0.55 -3.05
N ALA A 88 -3.31 0.23 -2.40
CA ALA A 88 -1.97 0.52 -2.90
C ALA A 88 -1.61 -0.24 -4.21
N HIS A 89 -2.38 -1.26 -4.57
CA HIS A 89 -2.16 -2.10 -5.75
C HIS A 89 -3.32 -2.05 -6.76
N LEU A 90 -4.37 -1.26 -6.50
CA LEU A 90 -5.47 -1.06 -7.44
C LEU A 90 -5.15 0.08 -8.40
N ASP A 91 -5.26 -0.19 -9.70
CA ASP A 91 -4.98 0.79 -10.76
C ASP A 91 -5.92 1.99 -10.74
N ASP A 92 -7.15 1.81 -10.24
CA ASP A 92 -8.17 2.86 -10.15
C ASP A 92 -8.26 3.52 -8.78
N GLY A 93 -7.51 3.02 -7.78
CA GLY A 93 -7.49 3.52 -6.41
C GLY A 93 -8.85 3.50 -5.70
N LYS A 94 -9.84 2.75 -6.21
CA LYS A 94 -11.21 2.77 -5.69
C LYS A 94 -11.53 1.49 -4.95
N ILE A 95 -11.85 1.65 -3.66
CA ILE A 95 -12.56 0.62 -2.89
C ILE A 95 -13.85 1.26 -2.40
N ASP A 96 -14.96 0.96 -3.05
CA ASP A 96 -16.29 1.19 -2.48
C ASP A 96 -16.63 0.03 -1.55
N ASN A 97 -15.98 0.01 -0.39
CA ASN A 97 -16.23 -1.01 0.62
C ASN A 97 -16.78 -0.37 1.88
N THR A 98 -18.09 -0.53 2.05
CA THR A 98 -18.82 -0.07 3.24
C THR A 98 -18.18 -0.55 4.54
N MET A 99 -17.54 -1.73 4.55
CA MET A 99 -16.87 -2.26 5.73
C MET A 99 -15.56 -1.55 6.06
N PHE A 100 -14.84 -1.03 5.05
CA PHE A 100 -13.66 -0.20 5.29
C PHE A 100 -14.05 1.11 5.96
N ILE A 101 -15.06 1.81 5.42
CA ILE A 101 -15.56 3.07 5.99
C ILE A 101 -16.17 2.85 7.38
N THR A 102 -16.89 1.73 7.57
CA THR A 102 -17.46 1.37 8.87
C THR A 102 -16.37 1.13 9.91
N ALA A 103 -15.29 0.42 9.56
CA ALA A 103 -14.16 0.19 10.46
C ALA A 103 -13.46 1.51 10.85
N ILE A 104 -13.26 2.40 9.88
CA ILE A 104 -12.73 3.75 10.14
C ILE A 104 -13.66 4.52 11.09
N GLY A 105 -14.96 4.50 10.86
CA GLY A 105 -15.93 5.18 11.71
C GLY A 105 -16.01 4.62 13.13
N ARG A 106 -15.81 3.31 13.32
CA ARG A 106 -15.78 2.69 14.65
C ARG A 106 -14.53 3.06 15.44
N LEU A 107 -13.37 3.15 14.78
CA LEU A 107 -12.10 3.48 15.43
C LEU A 107 -11.87 4.99 15.59
N GLY A 108 -12.14 5.77 14.54
CA GLY A 108 -11.90 7.22 14.48
C GLY A 108 -13.14 8.08 14.79
N GLY A 109 -14.29 7.46 15.04
CA GLY A 109 -15.54 8.15 15.34
C GLY A 109 -16.19 8.84 14.14
N GLN A 110 -17.27 9.58 14.42
CA GLN A 110 -18.02 10.33 13.42
C GLN A 110 -17.18 11.34 12.61
N PRO A 111 -16.23 12.09 13.21
CA PRO A 111 -15.42 13.03 12.43
C PRO A 111 -14.60 12.34 11.33
N MET A 112 -14.00 11.19 11.64
CA MET A 112 -13.22 10.45 10.66
C MET A 112 -14.10 9.83 9.57
N LYS A 113 -15.30 9.38 9.93
CA LYS A 113 -16.29 8.90 8.98
C LYS A 113 -16.73 10.01 8.01
N GLN A 114 -17.02 11.19 8.53
CA GLN A 114 -17.37 12.36 7.73
C GLN A 114 -16.23 12.77 6.80
N GLU A 115 -14.98 12.73 7.28
CA GLU A 115 -13.83 13.05 6.45
C GLU A 115 -13.68 12.06 5.28
N CYS A 116 -13.96 10.78 5.49
CA CYS A 116 -13.99 9.81 4.40
C CYS A 116 -15.05 10.14 3.35
N ASP A 117 -16.24 10.53 3.78
CA ASP A 117 -17.33 10.92 2.87
C ASP A 117 -17.02 12.27 2.17
N ASN A 118 -16.37 13.19 2.86
CA ASN A 118 -15.88 14.45 2.30
C ASN A 118 -14.83 14.19 1.22
N VAL A 119 -13.85 13.31 1.44
CA VAL A 119 -12.82 12.98 0.44
C VAL A 119 -13.45 12.41 -0.84
N LYS A 120 -14.53 11.62 -0.75
CA LYS A 120 -15.26 11.11 -1.92
C LYS A 120 -15.91 12.20 -2.76
N THR A 121 -16.31 13.30 -2.12
CA THR A 121 -17.07 14.40 -2.74
C THR A 121 -16.22 15.65 -2.98
N LYS A 122 -15.00 15.67 -2.46
CA LYS A 122 -14.08 16.79 -2.57
C LYS A 122 -13.74 17.02 -4.04
N ILE A 123 -13.98 18.25 -4.50
CA ILE A 123 -13.58 18.67 -5.83
C ILE A 123 -12.06 18.59 -5.89
N LEU A 124 -11.55 17.75 -6.80
CA LEU A 124 -10.13 17.75 -7.16
C LEU A 124 -9.80 19.13 -7.75
N ASP A 125 -8.74 19.76 -7.27
CA ASP A 125 -8.25 20.98 -7.92
C ASP A 125 -7.85 20.69 -9.39
N GLN A 126 -7.84 21.74 -10.20
CA GLN A 126 -7.61 21.66 -11.63
C GLN A 126 -6.32 20.89 -11.97
N THR A 127 -5.25 21.14 -11.21
CA THR A 127 -3.95 20.49 -11.39
C THR A 127 -4.04 18.98 -11.15
N ASN A 128 -4.72 18.54 -10.09
CA ASN A 128 -4.90 17.12 -9.80
C ASN A 128 -5.78 16.41 -10.85
N GLN A 129 -6.76 17.11 -11.44
CA GLN A 129 -7.56 16.56 -12.54
C GLN A 129 -6.71 16.37 -13.81
N GLU A 130 -5.89 17.35 -14.16
CA GLU A 130 -4.98 17.27 -15.32
C GLU A 130 -3.99 16.13 -15.16
N ILE A 131 -3.35 16.01 -13.99
CA ILE A 131 -2.43 14.90 -13.67
C ILE A 131 -3.15 13.55 -13.82
N MET A 132 -4.39 13.43 -13.34
CA MET A 132 -5.15 12.18 -13.44
C MET A 132 -5.47 11.81 -14.90
N LEU A 133 -5.82 12.80 -15.72
CA LEU A 133 -6.09 12.59 -17.15
C LEU A 133 -4.81 12.18 -17.90
N ASP A 134 -3.67 12.80 -17.59
CA ASP A 134 -2.39 12.45 -18.20
C ASP A 134 -1.92 11.05 -17.78
N ILE A 135 -2.05 10.68 -16.51
CA ILE A 135 -1.78 9.31 -16.03
C ILE A 135 -2.66 8.31 -16.76
N LYS A 136 -3.96 8.60 -16.90
CA LYS A 136 -4.89 7.72 -17.60
C LYS A 136 -4.50 7.53 -19.07
N ARG A 137 -4.17 8.63 -19.76
CA ARG A 137 -3.69 8.58 -21.16
C ARG A 137 -2.42 7.74 -21.27
N SER A 138 -1.45 7.97 -20.40
CA SER A 138 -0.19 7.22 -20.39
C SER A 138 -0.41 5.73 -20.13
N ASN A 139 -1.32 5.35 -19.23
CA ASN A 139 -1.68 3.96 -18.98
C ASN A 139 -2.35 3.29 -20.19
N ASP A 140 -3.23 4.01 -20.89
CA ASP A 140 -3.86 3.51 -22.12
C ASP A 140 -2.81 3.31 -23.23
N GLU A 141 -1.90 4.26 -23.41
CA GLU A 141 -0.76 4.14 -24.35
C GLU A 141 0.15 2.95 -24.00
N ILE A 142 0.49 2.76 -22.72
CA ILE A 142 1.28 1.61 -22.25
C ILE A 142 0.58 0.29 -22.57
N LYS A 143 -0.75 0.24 -22.42
CA LYS A 143 -1.53 -0.97 -22.71
C LYS A 143 -1.51 -1.30 -24.20
N GLU A 144 -1.68 -0.31 -25.07
CA GLU A 144 -1.61 -0.47 -26.52
C GLU A 144 -0.21 -0.91 -26.98
N LEU A 145 0.84 -0.31 -26.41
CA LEU A 145 2.23 -0.69 -26.67
C LEU A 145 2.50 -2.13 -26.24
N LYS A 146 2.01 -2.56 -25.07
CA LYS A 146 2.13 -3.95 -24.62
C LYS A 146 1.49 -4.94 -25.59
N GLN A 147 0.29 -4.64 -26.10
CA GLN A 147 -0.39 -5.47 -27.09
C GLN A 147 0.36 -5.53 -28.43
N SER A 148 0.91 -4.39 -28.87
CA SER A 148 1.71 -4.30 -30.09
C SER A 148 3.01 -5.12 -29.97
N VAL A 149 3.69 -5.02 -28.82
CA VAL A 149 4.90 -5.81 -28.54
C VAL A 149 4.60 -7.31 -28.55
N GLU A 150 3.48 -7.74 -27.97
CA GLU A 150 3.10 -9.16 -27.97
C GLU A 150 2.82 -9.67 -29.40
N SER A 151 2.10 -8.88 -30.20
CA SER A 151 1.85 -9.20 -31.62
C SER A 151 3.15 -9.32 -32.42
N LEU A 152 4.10 -8.40 -32.21
CA LEU A 152 5.41 -8.45 -32.87
C LEU A 152 6.25 -9.66 -32.44
N LYS A 153 6.19 -10.07 -31.17
CA LYS A 153 6.87 -11.28 -30.70
C LYS A 153 6.36 -12.53 -31.41
N ILE A 154 5.05 -12.65 -31.58
CA ILE A 154 4.44 -13.78 -32.29
C ILE A 154 4.91 -13.78 -33.75
N ALA A 155 4.77 -12.66 -34.45
CA ALA A 155 5.21 -12.55 -35.84
C ALA A 155 6.72 -12.88 -36.00
N ASN A 156 7.56 -12.41 -35.08
CA ASN A 156 8.99 -12.69 -35.11
C ASN A 156 9.32 -14.17 -34.86
N ALA A 157 8.54 -14.85 -34.01
CA ALA A 157 8.67 -16.30 -33.81
C ALA A 157 8.31 -17.06 -35.09
N ASP A 158 7.21 -16.69 -35.75
CA ASP A 158 6.78 -17.29 -37.01
C ASP A 158 7.85 -17.11 -38.11
N PHE A 159 8.39 -15.89 -38.27
CA PHE A 159 9.48 -15.62 -39.20
C PHE A 159 10.75 -16.43 -38.88
N THR A 160 11.08 -16.57 -37.60
CA THR A 160 12.25 -17.36 -37.17
C THR A 160 12.09 -18.82 -37.59
N MET A 161 10.91 -19.40 -37.39
CA MET A 161 10.61 -20.78 -37.82
C MET A 161 10.66 -20.94 -39.34
N GLU A 162 10.18 -19.96 -40.11
CA GLU A 162 10.21 -20.00 -41.57
C GLU A 162 11.64 -19.93 -42.11
N VAL A 163 12.48 -19.07 -41.52
CA VAL A 163 13.91 -18.98 -41.85
C VAL A 163 14.66 -20.27 -41.55
N GLU A 164 14.35 -20.97 -40.44
CA GLU A 164 14.93 -22.28 -40.14
C GLU A 164 14.57 -23.33 -41.20
N LYS A 165 13.31 -23.42 -41.60
CA LYS A 165 12.87 -24.35 -42.66
C LYS A 165 13.57 -24.10 -44.00
N LEU A 166 13.84 -22.83 -44.32
CA LEU A 166 14.55 -22.46 -45.54
C LEU A 166 16.04 -22.85 -45.50
N LYS A 167 16.68 -22.84 -44.33
CA LYS A 167 18.06 -23.33 -44.21
C LYS A 167 18.18 -24.82 -44.48
N ASP A 168 17.18 -25.60 -44.06
CA ASP A 168 17.18 -27.06 -44.27
C ASP A 168 16.88 -27.47 -45.72
N THR A 169 16.46 -26.53 -46.58
CA THR A 169 16.13 -26.77 -48.00
C THR A 169 17.21 -26.29 -48.98
N VAL A 170 18.26 -25.62 -48.51
CA VAL A 170 19.42 -25.26 -49.33
C VAL A 170 20.53 -26.32 -49.11
N PRO A 171 20.93 -27.08 -50.15
CA PRO A 171 21.96 -28.12 -50.04
C PRO A 171 23.38 -27.59 -49.82
#